data_AF-A0A1I7XVN7-F1
#
_entry.id   AF-A0A1I7XVN7-F1
#
_cell.length_a   1.000
_cell.length_b   1.000
_cell.length_c   1.000
_cell.angle_alpha   90.00
_cell.angle_beta   90.00
_cell.angle_gamma   90.00
#
_symmetry.space_group_name_H-M   'P 1'
#
loop_
_entity.id
_entity.type
_entity.pdbx_description
1 polymer ?
#
loop_
_entity_poly.entity_id
_entity_poly.type
_entity_poly.pdbx_seq_one_letter_code
_entity_poly.pdbx_strand_id
1 'polypeptide(L)' 'MIGKRVVPLLQSLRRAHGGAPAQYTGQTPTSFVQDGWASARLPFNVRNRYGLAIKAVLFLASGFWAPFLVVEYQLRKANQ' A
#
# COMPACT_ATOMS: atom_id res chain seq x y z
N MET A 1 -40.13 -23.11 -16.45
CA MET A 1 -40.31 -21.95 -15.53
C MET A 1 -39.22 -21.87 -14.42
N ILE A 2 -38.04 -22.45 -14.62
CA ILE A 2 -36.98 -22.50 -13.59
C ILE A 2 -36.16 -21.20 -13.55
N GLY A 3 -35.85 -20.61 -14.71
CA GLY A 3 -35.00 -19.42 -14.80
C GLY A 3 -35.48 -18.23 -13.97
N LYS A 4 -36.80 -17.96 -13.92
CA LYS A 4 -37.37 -16.83 -13.17
C LYS A 4 -37.25 -16.98 -11.63
N ARG A 5 -37.11 -18.21 -11.12
CA ARG A 5 -36.96 -18.48 -9.67
C ARG A 5 -35.52 -18.26 -9.17
N VAL A 6 -34.53 -18.32 -10.05
CA VAL A 6 -33.10 -18.15 -9.70
C VAL A 6 -32.65 -16.69 -9.81
N VAL A 7 -33.39 -15.85 -10.55
CA VAL A 7 -33.15 -14.40 -10.66
C VAL A 7 -32.96 -13.72 -9.29
N PRO A 8 -33.84 -13.89 -8.28
CA PRO A 8 -33.66 -13.22 -6.99
C PRO A 8 -32.39 -13.68 -6.24
N LEU A 9 -32.00 -14.94 -6.38
CA LEU A 9 -30.77 -15.49 -5.78
C LEU A 9 -29.51 -14.93 -6.47
N LEU A 10 -29.51 -14.88 -7.80
CA LEU A 10 -28.42 -14.27 -8.56
C LEU A 10 -28.31 -12.77 -8.27
N GLN A 11 -29.46 -12.10 -8.10
CA GLN A 11 -29.51 -10.68 -7.77
C GLN A 11 -29.06 -10.41 -6.33
N SER A 12 -29.36 -11.28 -5.38
CA SER A 12 -28.88 -11.16 -3.99
C SER A 12 -27.37 -11.41 -3.88
N LEU A 13 -26.83 -12.41 -4.57
CA LEU A 13 -25.38 -12.67 -4.63
C LEU A 13 -24.61 -11.51 -5.29
N ARG A 14 -25.20 -10.86 -6.30
CA ARG A 14 -24.64 -9.66 -6.93
C ARG A 14 -24.68 -8.44 -6.01
N ARG A 15 -25.77 -8.26 -5.25
CA ARG A 15 -25.92 -7.15 -4.28
C ARG A 15 -25.07 -7.33 -3.02
N ALA A 16 -24.78 -8.57 -2.61
CA ALA A 16 -23.89 -8.85 -1.49
C ALA A 16 -22.45 -8.32 -1.72
N HIS A 17 -22.03 -8.17 -2.98
CA HIS A 17 -20.74 -7.58 -3.35
C HIS A 17 -20.78 -6.05 -3.51
N GLY A 18 -21.97 -5.42 -3.52
CA GLY A 18 -22.15 -3.98 -3.75
C GLY A 18 -21.94 -3.10 -2.51
N GLY A 19 -21.77 -3.72 -1.33
CA GLY A 19 -21.55 -3.03 -0.04
C GLY A 19 -20.25 -3.44 0.65
N ALA A 20 -19.37 -4.17 -0.02
CA ALA A 20 -18.07 -4.49 0.56
C ALA A 20 -17.28 -3.18 0.78
N PRO A 21 -16.63 -2.98 1.95
CA PRO A 21 -15.79 -1.81 2.21
C PRO A 21 -14.56 -1.74 1.27
N ALA A 22 -14.33 -2.82 0.53
CA ALA A 22 -13.31 -3.00 -0.48
C ALA A 22 -13.98 -3.20 -1.83
N GLN A 23 -14.07 -2.16 -2.66
CA GLN A 23 -14.59 -2.29 -4.02
C GLN A 23 -13.45 -2.04 -5.01
N TYR A 24 -13.18 -3.02 -5.88
CA TYR A 24 -12.25 -2.87 -6.99
C TYR A 24 -12.89 -1.98 -8.07
N THR A 25 -13.00 -0.69 -7.79
CA THR A 25 -13.52 0.31 -8.71
C THR A 25 -12.42 1.33 -8.99
N GLY A 26 -12.33 1.80 -10.23
CA GLY A 26 -11.34 2.80 -10.61
C GLY A 26 -11.57 4.09 -9.81
N GLN A 27 -10.55 4.52 -9.09
CA GLN A 27 -10.62 5.73 -8.29
C GLN A 27 -10.56 6.96 -9.18
N THR A 28 -11.50 7.87 -8.99
CA THR A 28 -11.47 9.23 -9.55
C THR A 28 -10.96 10.21 -8.49
N PRO A 29 -10.42 11.38 -8.86
CA PRO A 29 -9.85 12.35 -7.91
C PRO A 29 -10.80 12.79 -6.79
N THR A 30 -12.11 12.65 -6.98
CA THR A 30 -13.16 13.10 -6.05
C THR A 30 -14.00 11.96 -5.47
N SER A 31 -13.73 10.69 -5.80
CA SER A 31 -14.52 9.56 -5.30
C SER A 31 -14.05 9.05 -3.93
N PHE A 32 -14.97 8.47 -3.15
CA PHE A 32 -14.64 7.73 -1.93
C PHE A 32 -13.66 6.58 -2.23
N VAL A 33 -12.59 6.50 -1.44
CA VAL A 33 -11.48 5.57 -1.66
C VAL A 33 -11.85 4.17 -1.13
N GLN A 34 -12.33 3.32 -2.04
CA GLN A 34 -12.79 1.94 -1.76
C GLN A 34 -11.65 0.91 -1.78
N ASP A 35 -10.44 1.30 -1.35
CA ASP A 35 -9.30 0.39 -1.30
C ASP A 35 -9.46 -0.60 -0.16
N GLY A 36 -9.81 -1.84 -0.51
CA GLY A 36 -9.74 -2.96 0.43
C GLY A 36 -8.35 -3.23 0.98
N TRP A 37 -7.31 -2.58 0.46
CA TRP A 37 -5.94 -2.68 0.92
C TRP A 37 -5.53 -1.33 1.49
N ALA A 38 -5.42 -1.25 2.81
CA ALA A 38 -4.95 -0.07 3.55
C ALA A 38 -3.64 0.53 3.00
N SER A 39 -2.86 -0.28 2.28
CA SER A 39 -1.57 0.07 1.70
C SER A 39 -1.59 0.69 0.30
N ALA A 40 -2.74 0.77 -0.37
CA ALA A 40 -2.83 1.38 -1.70
C ALA A 40 -2.52 2.90 -1.70
N ARG A 41 -2.63 3.55 -0.54
CA ARG A 41 -2.30 4.96 -0.33
C ARG A 41 -0.83 5.21 0.02
N LEU A 42 -0.03 4.17 0.22
CA LEU A 42 1.37 4.33 0.58
C LEU A 42 2.19 4.70 -0.67
N PRO A 43 3.16 5.64 -0.56
CA PRO A 43 4.02 6.01 -1.69
C PRO A 43 5.07 4.94 -2.05
N PHE A 44 4.91 3.73 -1.53
CA PHE A 44 5.78 2.59 -1.79
C PHE A 44 4.96 1.29 -1.80
N ASN A 45 5.36 0.38 -2.69
CA ASN A 45 4.68 -0.91 -2.85
C ASN A 45 4.97 -1.85 -1.66
N VAL A 46 3.91 -2.39 -1.05
CA VAL A 46 4.00 -3.35 0.06
C VAL A 46 3.60 -4.79 -0.30
N ARG A 47 3.31 -5.06 -1.57
CA ARG A 47 2.77 -6.36 -2.03
C ARG A 47 3.73 -7.52 -1.74
N ASN A 48 5.04 -7.27 -1.85
CA ASN A 48 6.08 -8.23 -1.53
C ASN A 48 6.67 -7.92 -0.14
N ARG A 49 6.47 -8.83 0.82
CA ARG A 49 6.97 -8.69 2.20
C ARG A 49 8.48 -8.51 2.29
N TYR A 50 9.26 -9.20 1.45
CA TYR A 50 10.72 -9.08 1.43
C TYR A 50 11.15 -7.77 0.78
N GLY A 51 10.48 -7.37 -0.31
CA GLY A 51 10.71 -6.07 -0.94
C GLY A 51 10.42 -4.90 0.00
N LEU A 52 9.37 -5.01 0.82
CA LEU A 52 9.06 -4.04 1.87
C LEU A 52 10.16 -4.00 2.94
N ALA A 53 10.59 -5.16 3.44
CA ALA A 53 11.64 -5.24 4.45
C ALA A 53 12.95 -4.59 3.97
N ILE A 54 13.38 -4.87 2.73
CA ILE A 54 14.58 -4.27 2.15
C ILE A 54 14.44 -2.74 2.07
N LYS A 55 13.30 -2.23 1.57
CA LYS A 55 13.04 -0.79 1.49
C LYS A 55 13.06 -0.12 2.86
N ALA A 56 12.43 -0.74 3.86
CA ALA A 56 12.40 -0.23 5.22
C ALA A 56 13.81 -0.19 5.82
N VAL A 57 14.58 -1.27 5.71
CA VAL A 57 15.96 -1.33 6.23
C VAL A 57 16.82 -0.26 5.57
N LEU A 58 16.79 -0.12 4.25
CA LEU A 58 17.60 0.89 3.55
C LEU A 58 17.22 2.32 3.96
N PHE A 59 15.92 2.63 4.04
CA PHE A 59 15.45 3.94 4.45
C PHE A 59 15.91 4.29 5.87
N LEU A 60 15.68 3.41 6.86
CA LEU A 60 16.07 3.66 8.24
C LEU A 60 17.59 3.64 8.44
N ALA A 61 18.29 2.68 7.84
CA ALA A 61 19.75 2.57 7.95
C ALA A 61 20.44 3.80 7.37
N SER A 62 19.96 4.34 6.23
CA SER A 62 20.56 5.53 5.63
C SER A 62 20.49 6.75 6.57
N GLY A 63 19.33 7.00 7.20
CA GLY A 63 19.17 8.09 8.16
C GLY A 63 19.97 7.86 9.45
N PHE A 64 20.02 6.62 9.92
CA PHE A 64 20.79 6.26 11.11
C PHE A 64 22.32 6.42 10.91
N TRP A 65 22.84 6.01 9.75
CA TRP A 65 24.28 6.08 9.45
C TRP A 65 24.77 7.46 9.00
N ALA A 66 23.88 8.31 8.46
CA ALA A 66 24.22 9.64 7.97
C ALA A 66 25.06 10.50 8.94
N PRO A 67 24.67 10.70 10.23
CA PRO A 67 25.47 11.53 11.14
C PRO A 67 26.88 10.97 11.39
N PHE A 68 27.05 9.65 11.44
CA PHE A 68 28.38 9.03 11.64
C PHE A 68 29.30 9.28 10.46
N LEU A 69 28.78 9.16 9.24
CA LEU A 69 29.52 9.46 8.02
C LEU A 69 29.92 10.94 7.95
N VAL A 70 29.04 11.84 8.38
CA VAL A 70 29.34 13.28 8.46
C VAL A 70 30.45 13.56 9.47
N VAL A 71 30.39 12.95 10.67
CA VAL A 71 31.44 13.10 11.68
C VAL A 71 32.77 12.57 11.16
N GLU A 72 32.79 11.38 10.57
CA GLU A 72 33.99 10.80 9.98
C GLU A 72 34.59 11.71 8.91
N TYR A 73 33.75 12.26 8.02
CA TYR A 73 34.17 13.21 7.01
C TYR A 73 34.80 14.46 7.62
N GLN A 74 34.18 15.05 8.64
CA GLN A 74 34.71 16.24 9.30
C GLN A 74 36.03 15.97 10.04
N LEU A 75 36.16 14.82 10.71
CA LEU A 75 37.40 14.43 11.38
C LEU A 75 38.54 14.22 10.38
N ARG A 76 38.27 13.55 9.25
CA ARG A 76 39.26 13.38 8.17
C ARG A 76 39.67 14.73 7.57
N LYS A 77 38.71 15.63 7.37
CA LYS A 77 38.96 16.98 6.84
C LYS A 77 39.78 17.84 7.82
N ALA A 78 39.53 17.73 9.12
CA ALA A 78 40.27 18.50 10.14
C ALA A 78 41.70 18.02 10.36
N ASN A 79 42.01 16.78 9.95
CA ASN A 79 43.32 16.16 10.12
C ASN A 79 44.19 16.24 8.84
N GLN A 80 43.75 17.00 7.84
CA GLN A 80 44.50 17.38 6.64
C GLN A 80 44.94 18.84 6.78
#